data_AF-A6ZZG5-F1
#
_entry.id   AF-A6ZZG5-F1
#
_cell.length_a   1.000
_cell.length_b   1.000
_cell.length_c   1.000
_cell.angle_alpha   90.00
_cell.angle_beta   90.00
_cell.angle_gamma   90.00
#
_symmetry.space_group_name_H-M   'P 1'
#
loop_
_entity.id
_entity.type
_entity.pdbx_description
1 polymer ?
#
loop_
_entity_poly.entity_id
_entity_poly.type
_entity_poly.pdbx_seq_one_letter_code
_entity_poly.pdbx_strand_id
1 'polypeptide(L)'
;MGNIITDTIIITSDKCDIVDNDNVERIQVWLSKNILRKFQINENEPLQLIILKRFKRILLICPSHDISQHVMDASRALEMENFNFSYSLQDGQRNLTKQYLKVPESEKMFLISPPASPPPEFDFSKCEDAPQRHIQSHIQQDQQQRLEASQLLPNNPDKNNNGTFTLLKSKVGAITIDRCPTNDGNGQMQLADHVKTAFPPKSIFDTDDDD
;
A
#
# COMPACT_ATOMS: atom_id res chain seq x y z
N MET A 1 -1.27 -12.51 -21.04
CA MET A 1 -2.22 -11.42 -20.70
C MET A 1 -2.40 -10.57 -21.95
N GLY A 2 -3.62 -10.26 -22.36
CA GLY A 2 -3.85 -9.35 -23.49
C GLY A 2 -3.36 -7.95 -23.13
N ASN A 3 -2.73 -7.25 -24.07
CA ASN A 3 -2.37 -5.85 -23.86
C ASN A 3 -3.66 -5.03 -23.75
N ILE A 4 -3.86 -4.41 -22.59
CA ILE A 4 -4.97 -3.48 -22.39
C ILE A 4 -4.67 -2.25 -23.25
N ILE A 5 -5.54 -1.98 -24.21
CA ILE A 5 -5.44 -0.79 -25.06
C ILE A 5 -6.04 0.37 -24.29
N THR A 6 -5.28 1.47 -24.18
CA THR A 6 -5.72 2.73 -23.57
C THR A 6 -5.52 3.88 -24.54
N ASP A 7 -6.18 5.00 -24.28
CA ASP A 7 -6.07 6.23 -25.09
C ASP A 7 -4.70 6.92 -24.91
N THR A 8 -3.95 6.54 -23.89
CA THR A 8 -2.74 7.23 -23.45
C THR A 8 -1.54 6.32 -23.61
N ILE A 9 -0.52 6.84 -24.31
CA ILE A 9 0.72 6.14 -24.58
C ILE A 9 1.85 6.86 -23.84
N ILE A 10 2.69 6.09 -23.17
CA ILE A 10 3.92 6.55 -22.53
C ILE A 10 5.06 6.26 -23.50
N ILE A 11 5.83 7.30 -23.82
CA ILE A 11 7.03 7.20 -24.64
C ILE A 11 8.24 7.40 -23.72
N THR A 12 9.15 6.44 -23.76
CA THR A 12 10.41 6.42 -23.00
C THR A 12 11.57 6.09 -23.93
N SER A 13 12.80 6.24 -23.45
CA SER A 13 14.01 5.87 -24.18
C SER A 13 15.10 5.55 -23.17
N ASP A 14 15.83 4.47 -23.42
CA ASP A 14 17.03 4.06 -22.70
C ASP A 14 18.31 4.58 -23.37
N LYS A 15 18.25 4.91 -24.67
CA LYS A 15 19.41 5.29 -25.50
C LYS A 15 19.65 6.80 -25.58
N CYS A 16 18.63 7.61 -25.39
CA CYS A 16 18.68 9.07 -25.59
C CYS A 16 17.74 9.82 -24.64
N ASP A 17 18.01 11.12 -24.42
CA ASP A 17 17.12 11.98 -23.64
C ASP A 17 15.89 12.36 -24.47
N ILE A 18 14.77 11.69 -24.18
CA ILE A 18 13.54 11.85 -24.96
C ILE A 18 12.93 13.25 -24.86
N VAL A 19 13.24 13.99 -23.79
CA VAL A 19 12.67 15.34 -23.57
C VAL A 19 13.48 16.45 -24.22
N ASP A 20 14.58 16.10 -24.89
CA ASP A 20 15.36 17.04 -25.70
C ASP A 20 14.57 17.51 -26.93
N ASN A 21 14.79 18.76 -27.34
CA ASN A 21 13.98 19.39 -28.39
C ASN A 21 14.06 18.61 -29.72
N ASP A 22 15.25 18.14 -30.10
CA ASP A 22 15.45 17.41 -31.35
C ASP A 22 14.66 16.09 -31.37
N ASN A 23 14.59 15.39 -30.24
CA ASN A 23 13.83 14.15 -30.10
C ASN A 23 12.32 14.39 -30.07
N VAL A 24 11.88 15.46 -29.40
CA VAL A 24 10.48 15.89 -29.39
C VAL A 24 10.02 16.25 -30.80
N GLU A 25 10.79 17.03 -31.54
CA GLU A 25 10.50 17.39 -32.94
C GLU A 25 10.43 16.15 -33.83
N ARG A 26 11.38 15.20 -33.66
CA ARG A 26 11.35 13.93 -34.39
C ARG A 26 10.06 13.15 -34.13
N ILE A 27 9.60 13.07 -32.88
CA ILE A 27 8.33 12.41 -32.52
C ILE A 27 7.15 13.16 -33.16
N GLN A 28 7.14 14.49 -33.14
CA GLN A 28 6.07 15.30 -33.74
C GLN A 28 5.98 15.12 -35.27
N VAL A 29 7.13 15.13 -35.96
CA VAL A 29 7.20 14.89 -37.41
C VAL A 29 6.71 13.47 -37.73
N TRP A 30 7.13 12.49 -36.95
CA TRP A 30 6.70 11.10 -37.11
C TRP A 30 5.18 10.93 -36.89
N LEU A 31 4.61 11.54 -35.84
CA LEU A 31 3.16 11.54 -35.58
C LEU A 31 2.40 12.23 -36.72
N SER A 32 2.92 13.35 -37.22
CA SER A 32 2.30 14.07 -38.33
C SER A 32 2.26 13.24 -39.60
N LYS A 33 3.34 12.52 -39.91
CA LYS A 33 3.45 11.65 -41.10
C LYS A 33 2.56 10.41 -40.99
N ASN A 34 2.52 9.76 -39.83
CA ASN A 34 1.90 8.45 -39.69
C ASN A 34 0.45 8.49 -39.20
N ILE A 35 0.07 9.51 -38.44
CA ILE A 35 -1.24 9.59 -37.77
C ILE A 35 -2.07 10.71 -38.39
N LEU A 36 -1.57 11.95 -38.39
CA LEU A 36 -2.35 13.12 -38.82
C LEU A 36 -2.72 13.09 -40.32
N ARG A 37 -2.01 12.30 -41.13
CA ARG A 37 -2.36 12.06 -42.54
C ARG A 37 -3.48 11.03 -42.75
N LYS A 38 -3.72 10.16 -41.76
CA LYS A 38 -4.65 9.04 -41.86
C LYS A 38 -5.95 9.27 -41.08
N PHE A 39 -5.88 10.08 -40.03
CA PHE A 39 -7.01 10.39 -39.16
C PHE A 39 -7.34 11.87 -39.18
N GLN A 40 -8.63 12.19 -39.18
CA GLN A 40 -9.11 13.54 -38.97
C GLN A 40 -9.24 13.78 -37.46
N ILE A 41 -8.43 14.70 -36.92
CA ILE A 41 -8.44 15.04 -35.50
C ILE A 41 -9.20 16.35 -35.32
N ASN A 42 -10.15 16.36 -34.39
CA ASN A 42 -10.99 17.52 -34.11
C ASN A 42 -10.32 18.45 -33.09
N GLU A 43 -10.64 19.74 -33.14
CA GLU A 43 -10.11 20.73 -32.18
C GLU A 43 -10.58 20.45 -30.74
N ASN A 44 -11.77 19.87 -30.56
CA ASN A 44 -12.33 19.55 -29.25
C ASN A 44 -11.69 18.34 -28.58
N GLU A 45 -11.09 17.45 -29.38
CA GLU A 45 -10.44 16.22 -28.91
C GLU A 45 -9.09 16.10 -29.62
N PRO A 46 -8.11 16.95 -29.26
CA PRO A 46 -6.82 16.99 -29.94
C PRO A 46 -5.94 15.81 -29.51
N LEU A 47 -4.99 15.47 -30.38
CA LEU A 47 -3.84 14.65 -30.01
C LEU A 47 -2.90 15.50 -29.14
N GLN A 48 -2.66 15.09 -27.90
CA GLN A 48 -1.88 15.88 -26.94
C GLN A 48 -0.54 15.22 -26.66
N LEU A 49 0.54 15.99 -26.80
CA LEU A 49 1.91 15.56 -26.49
C LEU A 49 2.40 16.32 -25.26
N ILE A 50 2.45 15.65 -24.11
CA ILE A 50 2.81 16.24 -22.82
C ILE A 50 4.23 15.80 -22.45
N ILE A 51 5.13 16.78 -22.31
CA ILE A 51 6.55 16.53 -22.05
C ILE A 51 6.81 16.62 -20.54
N LEU A 52 7.21 15.50 -19.93
CA LEU A 52 7.50 15.41 -18.50
C LEU A 52 9.01 15.44 -18.26
N LYS A 53 9.62 16.63 -18.35
CA LYS A 53 11.08 16.83 -18.30
C LYS A 53 11.76 16.15 -17.11
N ARG A 54 11.20 16.29 -15.90
CA ARG A 54 11.77 15.71 -14.68
C ARG A 54 11.72 14.18 -14.64
N PHE A 55 10.75 13.59 -15.34
CA PHE A 55 10.55 12.14 -15.38
C PHE A 55 11.25 11.49 -16.59
N LYS A 56 11.76 12.30 -17.53
CA LYS A 56 12.32 11.84 -18.82
C LYS A 56 11.32 10.96 -19.59
N ARG A 57 10.06 11.41 -19.64
CA ARG A 57 8.95 10.71 -20.32
C ARG A 57 8.13 11.70 -21.13
N ILE A 58 7.49 11.19 -22.17
CA ILE A 58 6.46 11.92 -22.90
C ILE A 58 5.16 11.12 -22.80
N LEU A 59 4.06 11.81 -22.47
CA LEU A 59 2.72 11.25 -22.54
C LEU A 59 2.07 11.70 -23.85
N LEU A 60 1.55 10.76 -24.60
CA LEU A 60 0.76 10.99 -25.80
C LEU A 60 -0.69 10.58 -25.50
N ILE A 61 -1.58 11.57 -25.38
CA ILE A 61 -3.01 11.32 -25.16
C ILE A 61 -3.70 11.39 -26.53
N CYS A 62 -4.26 10.26 -26.95
CA CYS A 62 -4.98 10.12 -28.21
C CYS A 62 -6.47 10.42 -28.02
N PRO A 63 -7.16 10.92 -29.06
CA PRO A 63 -8.61 11.15 -29.00
C PRO A 63 -9.42 9.86 -28.87
N SER A 64 -8.90 8.75 -29.39
CA SER A 64 -9.57 7.45 -29.37
C SER A 64 -8.59 6.29 -29.20
N HIS A 65 -9.12 5.14 -28.76
CA HIS A 65 -8.38 3.87 -28.68
C HIS A 65 -7.89 3.37 -30.02
N ASP A 66 -8.64 3.62 -31.10
CA ASP A 66 -8.23 3.22 -32.46
C ASP A 66 -6.97 3.97 -32.90
N ILE A 67 -6.86 5.26 -32.56
CA ILE A 67 -5.69 6.08 -32.87
C ILE A 67 -4.49 5.61 -32.04
N SER A 68 -4.66 5.38 -30.74
CA SER A 68 -3.57 4.89 -29.89
C SER A 68 -3.09 3.50 -30.33
N GLN A 69 -4.01 2.63 -30.74
CA GLN A 69 -3.65 1.35 -31.34
C GLN A 69 -2.85 1.53 -32.63
N HIS A 70 -3.27 2.43 -33.52
CA HIS A 70 -2.52 2.67 -34.74
C HIS A 70 -1.12 3.28 -34.47
N VAL A 71 -1.00 4.16 -33.48
CA VAL A 71 0.30 4.68 -33.01
C VAL A 71 1.20 3.53 -32.55
N MET A 72 0.65 2.61 -31.74
CA MET A 72 1.41 1.49 -31.18
C MET A 72 1.84 0.47 -32.24
N ASP A 73 1.03 0.28 -33.28
CA ASP A 73 1.40 -0.57 -34.41
C ASP A 73 2.46 0.11 -35.30
N ALA A 74 2.34 1.42 -35.50
CA ALA A 74 3.29 2.20 -36.29
C ALA A 74 4.65 2.38 -35.60
N SER A 75 4.68 2.40 -34.25
CA SER A 75 5.92 2.59 -33.48
C SER A 75 6.89 1.42 -33.60
N ARG A 76 6.40 0.24 -34.02
CA ARG A 76 7.21 -0.95 -34.29
C ARG A 76 8.06 -0.82 -35.56
N ALA A 77 7.88 0.24 -36.34
CA ALA A 77 8.72 0.53 -37.50
C ALA A 77 10.12 1.00 -37.08
N LEU A 78 11.15 0.67 -37.88
CA LEU A 78 12.56 1.03 -37.66
C LEU A 78 12.81 2.53 -37.41
N GLU A 79 11.95 3.42 -37.90
CA GLU A 79 12.10 4.87 -37.72
C GLU A 79 12.13 5.31 -36.24
N MET A 80 11.57 4.50 -35.34
CA MET A 80 11.40 4.80 -33.90
C MET A 80 12.11 3.81 -32.95
N GLU A 81 13.10 3.04 -33.42
CA GLU A 81 13.80 2.00 -32.64
C GLU A 81 14.52 2.50 -31.36
N ASN A 82 14.71 3.82 -31.24
CA ASN A 82 15.29 4.45 -30.05
C ASN A 82 14.26 4.81 -28.98
N PHE A 83 12.97 4.63 -29.27
CA PHE A 83 11.88 5.01 -28.40
C PHE A 83 11.04 3.78 -28.06
N ASN A 84 10.77 3.62 -26.77
CA ASN A 84 9.89 2.59 -26.26
C ASN A 84 8.50 3.18 -26.06
N PHE A 85 7.51 2.54 -26.67
CA PHE A 85 6.11 2.94 -26.57
C PHE A 85 5.36 1.89 -25.74
N SER A 86 4.63 2.34 -24.74
CA SER A 86 3.78 1.48 -23.91
C SER A 86 2.44 2.14 -23.61
N TYR A 87 1.40 1.34 -23.43
CA TYR A 87 0.12 1.87 -22.96
C TYR A 87 0.23 2.30 -21.50
N SER A 88 -0.50 3.36 -21.14
CA SER A 88 -0.78 3.68 -19.75
C SER A 88 -1.61 2.58 -19.10
N LEU A 89 -1.65 2.57 -17.77
CA LEU A 89 -2.55 1.68 -17.03
C LEU A 89 -4.03 2.07 -17.14
N GLN A 90 -4.30 3.35 -17.43
CA GLN A 90 -5.64 3.94 -17.41
C GLN A 90 -5.79 4.99 -18.51
N ASP A 91 -6.99 5.09 -19.06
CA ASP A 91 -7.35 6.14 -20.00
C ASP A 91 -7.27 7.53 -19.35
N GLY A 92 -6.76 8.51 -20.09
CA GLY A 92 -6.61 9.90 -19.66
C GLY A 92 -7.94 10.65 -19.60
N GLN A 93 -8.90 10.29 -20.46
CA GLN A 93 -10.21 10.97 -20.58
C GLN A 93 -11.37 10.28 -19.84
N ARG A 94 -11.13 9.28 -18.99
CA ARG A 94 -12.26 8.72 -18.23
C ARG A 94 -12.78 9.76 -17.24
N ASN A 95 -14.01 10.21 -17.52
CA ASN A 95 -15.02 10.57 -16.53
C ASN A 95 -15.20 9.37 -15.59
N LEU A 96 -14.22 9.15 -14.72
CA LEU A 96 -14.38 8.29 -13.59
C LEU A 96 -15.33 9.07 -12.69
N THR A 97 -16.62 8.78 -12.81
CA THR A 97 -17.44 8.60 -11.62
C THR A 97 -16.74 7.51 -10.82
N LYS A 98 -15.64 7.89 -10.14
CA LYS A 98 -14.87 7.01 -9.27
C LYS A 98 -15.92 6.49 -8.31
N GLN A 99 -16.18 5.19 -8.37
CA GLN A 99 -17.03 4.54 -7.40
C GLN A 99 -16.23 4.49 -6.11
N TYR A 100 -16.18 5.64 -5.43
CA TYR A 100 -15.67 5.71 -4.09
C TYR A 100 -16.55 4.82 -3.22
N LEU A 101 -15.94 4.21 -2.21
CA LEU A 101 -16.71 3.56 -1.15
C LEU A 101 -17.67 4.63 -0.60
N LYS A 102 -18.97 4.39 -0.70
CA LYS A 102 -19.95 5.31 -0.12
C LYS A 102 -19.72 5.33 1.38
N VAL A 103 -19.49 6.52 1.94
CA VAL A 103 -19.51 6.69 3.38
C VAL A 103 -20.92 6.31 3.85
N PRO A 104 -21.07 5.38 4.80
CA PRO A 104 -22.38 5.06 5.36
C PRO A 104 -23.04 6.35 5.87
N GLU A 105 -24.36 6.49 5.69
CA GLU A 105 -25.09 7.61 6.28
C GLU A 105 -24.97 7.53 7.80
N SER A 106 -24.09 8.34 8.38
CA SER A 106 -23.89 8.39 9.82
C SER A 106 -25.00 9.22 10.46
N GLU A 107 -25.90 8.60 11.22
CA GLU A 107 -26.90 9.34 12.02
C GLU A 107 -26.28 10.12 13.18
N LYS A 108 -25.04 9.81 13.57
CA LYS A 108 -24.38 10.37 14.76
C LYS A 108 -22.98 10.86 14.44
N MET A 109 -22.78 12.16 14.62
CA MET A 109 -21.48 12.81 14.59
C MET A 109 -20.83 12.64 15.97
N PHE A 110 -19.76 11.85 16.06
CA PHE A 110 -18.93 11.82 17.26
C PHE A 110 -17.98 13.01 17.20
N LEU A 111 -18.27 14.04 17.99
CA LEU A 111 -17.32 15.12 18.24
C LEU A 111 -16.21 14.55 19.13
N ILE A 112 -15.15 14.07 18.50
CA ILE A 112 -13.90 13.81 19.19
C ILE A 112 -13.25 15.17 19.37
N SER A 113 -13.34 15.72 20.57
CA SER A 113 -12.57 16.92 20.89
C SER A 113 -11.09 16.62 20.67
N PRO A 114 -10.30 17.60 20.20
CA PRO A 114 -8.85 17.46 20.27
C PRO A 114 -8.45 17.10 21.71
N PRO A 115 -7.32 16.39 21.90
CA PRO A 115 -6.81 16.12 23.23
C PRO A 115 -6.71 17.43 24.01
N ALA A 116 -6.96 17.37 25.32
CA ALA A 116 -6.82 18.54 26.17
C ALA A 116 -5.43 19.15 25.95
N SER A 117 -5.39 20.48 25.79
CA SER A 117 -4.12 21.19 25.71
C SER A 117 -3.26 20.81 26.90
N PRO A 118 -1.95 20.62 26.71
CA PRO A 118 -1.08 20.22 27.80
C PRO A 118 -1.09 21.30 28.91
N PRO A 119 -0.89 20.91 30.18
CA PRO A 119 -0.94 21.83 31.31
C PRO A 119 0.11 22.95 31.18
N PRO A 120 -0.07 24.11 31.83
CA PRO A 120 0.87 25.23 31.77
C PRO A 120 2.31 24.86 32.13
N GLU A 121 2.49 23.84 32.96
CA GLU A 121 3.79 23.31 33.39
C GLU A 121 4.42 22.33 32.38
N PHE A 122 3.75 22.04 31.26
CA PHE A 122 4.26 21.14 30.23
C PHE A 122 5.37 21.80 29.43
N ASP A 123 6.55 21.22 29.54
CA ASP A 123 7.75 21.71 28.87
C ASP A 123 7.86 21.12 27.45
N PHE A 124 7.41 21.88 26.45
CA PHE A 124 7.50 21.50 25.03
C PHE A 124 8.94 21.37 24.52
N SER A 125 9.93 21.84 25.28
CA SER A 125 11.35 21.71 24.92
C SER A 125 11.95 20.38 25.34
N LYS A 126 11.27 19.61 26.19
CA LYS A 126 11.69 18.26 26.58
C LYS A 126 11.16 17.24 25.59
N CYS A 127 12.08 16.47 25.00
CA CYS A 127 11.73 15.23 24.32
C CYS A 127 11.25 14.20 25.35
N GLU A 128 10.21 13.43 24.99
CA GLU A 128 9.75 12.28 25.79
C GLU A 128 10.93 11.33 26.05
N ASP A 129 10.99 10.80 27.27
CA ASP A 129 12.01 9.82 27.63
C ASP A 129 11.88 8.57 26.77
N ALA A 130 13.02 7.92 26.48
CA ALA A 130 13.00 6.63 25.82
C ALA A 130 12.15 5.63 26.64
N PRO A 131 11.39 4.73 25.99
CA PRO A 131 10.58 3.75 26.69
C PRO A 131 11.45 3.01 27.70
N GLN A 132 10.98 2.94 28.96
CA GLN A 132 11.73 2.35 30.06
C GLN A 132 12.17 0.93 29.69
N ARG A 133 13.48 0.74 29.48
CA ARG A 133 14.06 -0.57 29.16
C ARG A 133 14.06 -1.53 30.36
N HIS A 134 13.85 -1.00 31.56
CA HIS A 134 13.65 -1.80 32.76
C HIS A 134 12.17 -1.94 33.07
N ILE A 135 11.55 -2.89 32.39
CA ILE A 135 10.30 -3.50 32.86
C ILE A 135 10.69 -4.39 34.07
N GLN A 136 10.94 -3.80 35.24
CA GLN A 136 10.47 -4.46 36.45
C GLN A 136 8.98 -4.15 36.49
N SER A 137 8.21 -4.94 35.74
CA SER A 137 6.77 -4.77 35.67
C SER A 137 6.23 -4.73 37.10
N HIS A 138 5.49 -3.67 37.44
CA HIS A 138 4.62 -3.65 38.63
C HIS A 138 3.71 -4.91 38.70
N ILE A 139 3.53 -5.58 37.56
CA ILE A 139 2.82 -6.84 37.38
C ILE A 139 3.53 -8.02 38.04
N GLN A 140 4.87 -8.04 38.18
CA GLN A 140 5.58 -9.19 38.77
C GLN A 140 5.40 -9.29 40.28
N GLN A 141 5.34 -8.17 41.02
CA GLN A 141 5.10 -8.22 42.47
C GLN A 141 3.66 -8.62 42.80
N ASP A 142 2.67 -8.10 42.06
CA ASP A 142 1.27 -8.51 42.22
C ASP A 142 1.01 -9.95 41.75
N GLN A 143 1.72 -10.43 40.72
CA GLN A 143 1.62 -11.82 40.27
C GLN A 143 2.28 -12.80 41.24
N GLN A 144 3.40 -12.45 41.88
CA GLN A 144 4.01 -13.31 42.91
C GLN A 144 3.12 -13.44 44.15
N GLN A 145 2.52 -12.34 44.63
CA GLN A 145 1.55 -12.41 45.73
C GLN A 145 0.28 -13.18 45.35
N ARG A 146 -0.19 -13.09 44.09
CA ARG A 146 -1.33 -13.89 43.61
C ARG A 146 -1.01 -15.38 43.44
N LEU A 147 0.21 -15.74 43.04
CA LEU A 147 0.62 -17.13 42.86
C LEU A 147 0.69 -17.88 44.20
N GLU A 148 1.15 -17.21 45.26
CA GLU A 148 1.14 -17.78 46.63
C GLU A 148 -0.28 -17.87 47.21
N ALA A 149 -1.18 -16.94 46.87
CA ALA A 149 -2.58 -16.98 47.28
C ALA A 149 -3.44 -18.01 46.53
N SER A 150 -2.99 -18.52 45.37
CA SER A 150 -3.72 -19.51 44.57
C SER A 150 -3.56 -20.97 45.01
N GLN A 151 -2.84 -21.26 46.12
CA GLN A 151 -2.86 -22.59 46.73
C GLN A 151 -4.08 -22.85 47.62
N LEU A 152 -4.97 -21.87 47.79
CA LEU A 152 -6.20 -22.01 48.56
C LEU A 152 -7.40 -21.54 47.71
N LEU A 153 -7.88 -22.37 46.79
CA LEU A 153 -9.31 -22.53 46.42
C LEU A 153 -9.44 -23.58 45.27
N PRO A 154 -10.61 -24.22 45.14
CA PRO A 154 -10.72 -25.63 44.78
C PRO A 154 -11.03 -25.87 43.30
N ASN A 155 -10.54 -27.02 42.80
CA ASN A 155 -11.06 -27.80 41.68
C ASN A 155 -11.69 -27.00 40.53
N ASN A 156 -10.88 -26.61 39.53
CA ASN A 156 -11.40 -26.32 38.21
C ASN A 156 -11.79 -27.65 37.53
N PRO A 157 -13.08 -27.88 37.19
CA PRO A 157 -13.46 -28.95 36.29
C PRO A 157 -13.17 -28.45 34.88
N ASP A 158 -12.14 -28.98 34.25
CA ASP A 158 -12.09 -29.24 32.80
C ASP A 158 -10.71 -29.75 32.47
N LYS A 159 -10.46 -31.00 32.90
CA LYS A 159 -9.23 -31.73 32.59
C LYS A 159 -9.25 -32.35 31.18
N ASN A 160 -10.22 -31.98 30.33
CA ASN A 160 -10.55 -32.76 29.14
C ASN A 160 -10.66 -32.02 27.80
N ASN A 161 -10.30 -30.74 27.64
CA ASN A 161 -10.33 -30.14 26.29
C ASN A 161 -9.18 -29.16 26.01
N ASN A 162 -8.27 -29.60 25.14
CA ASN A 162 -7.62 -28.85 24.05
C ASN A 162 -6.91 -27.51 24.32
N GLY A 163 -6.34 -27.28 25.51
CA GLY A 163 -5.38 -26.18 25.71
C GLY A 163 -5.96 -24.75 25.64
N THR A 164 -7.28 -24.62 25.67
CA THR A 164 -7.98 -23.34 25.69
C THR A 164 -8.22 -22.87 27.13
N PHE A 165 -7.74 -21.68 27.48
CA PHE A 165 -7.95 -21.06 28.79
C PHE A 165 -8.88 -19.84 28.68
N THR A 166 -9.98 -19.81 29.44
CA THR A 166 -10.88 -18.65 29.46
C THR A 166 -10.41 -17.65 30.52
N LEU A 167 -9.97 -16.46 30.09
CA LEU A 167 -9.51 -15.40 30.99
C LEU A 167 -10.67 -14.64 31.65
N LEU A 168 -11.73 -14.39 30.87
CA LEU A 168 -12.87 -13.61 31.33
C LEU A 168 -14.12 -14.08 30.59
N LYS A 169 -15.19 -14.38 31.32
CA LYS A 169 -16.48 -14.75 30.76
C LYS A 169 -17.55 -13.82 31.32
N SER A 170 -18.32 -13.18 30.44
CA SER A 170 -19.44 -12.31 30.79
C SER A 170 -20.70 -12.71 30.01
N LYS A 171 -21.83 -12.08 30.33
CA LYS A 171 -23.11 -12.32 29.62
C LYS A 171 -23.08 -11.87 28.15
N VAL A 172 -22.19 -10.96 27.78
CA VAL A 172 -22.08 -10.38 26.44
C VAL A 172 -20.91 -10.92 25.62
N GLY A 173 -20.05 -11.75 26.23
CA GLY A 173 -18.92 -12.36 25.53
C GLY A 173 -17.87 -12.94 26.47
N ALA A 174 -16.96 -13.72 25.90
CA ALA A 174 -15.84 -14.33 26.60
C ALA A 174 -14.51 -14.06 25.87
N ILE A 175 -13.43 -13.95 26.65
CA ILE A 175 -12.06 -13.86 26.16
C ILE A 175 -11.37 -15.19 26.49
N THR A 176 -11.00 -15.92 25.44
CA THR A 176 -10.30 -17.21 25.52
C THR A 176 -8.92 -17.11 24.90
N ILE A 177 -7.95 -17.82 25.48
CA ILE A 177 -6.60 -17.98 24.94
C ILE A 177 -6.44 -19.45 24.54
N ASP A 178 -6.24 -19.71 23.26
CA ASP A 178 -5.81 -21.01 22.77
C ASP A 178 -4.29 -21.07 22.81
N ARG A 179 -3.74 -21.99 23.61
CA ARG A 179 -2.31 -22.27 23.61
C ARG A 179 -2.01 -23.27 22.52
N CYS A 180 -1.18 -22.90 21.55
CA CYS A 180 -0.64 -23.88 20.61
C CYS A 180 0.13 -24.97 21.38
N PRO A 181 0.02 -26.25 20.98
CA PRO A 181 0.73 -27.33 21.64
C PRO A 181 2.23 -27.06 21.56
N THR A 182 2.88 -26.94 22.71
CA THR A 182 4.34 -26.95 22.78
C THR A 182 4.78 -28.36 22.42
N ASN A 183 5.54 -28.47 21.33
CA ASN A 183 6.12 -29.72 20.90
C ASN A 183 7.24 -30.03 21.92
N ASP A 184 6.94 -30.84 22.94
CA ASP A 184 7.89 -31.25 23.97
C ASP A 184 8.87 -32.28 23.39
N GLY A 185 9.77 -31.78 22.53
CA GLY A 185 11.00 -32.45 22.15
C GLY A 185 12.16 -31.87 22.95
N ASN A 186 12.70 -32.67 23.87
CA ASN A 186 13.88 -32.41 24.71
C ASN A 186 14.90 -31.42 24.13
N GLY A 187 15.11 -30.31 24.84
CA GLY A 187 16.26 -29.43 24.63
C GLY A 187 16.14 -28.19 25.49
N GLN A 188 16.87 -28.15 26.61
CA GLN A 188 17.10 -26.94 27.38
C GLN A 188 17.58 -25.81 26.47
N MET A 189 16.80 -24.73 26.33
CA MET A 189 17.35 -23.39 26.13
C MET A 189 16.29 -22.31 26.42
N GLN A 190 16.74 -21.34 27.21
CA GLN A 190 16.12 -20.08 27.65
C GLN A 190 15.05 -19.52 26.69
N LEU A 191 13.80 -19.51 27.14
CA LEU A 191 12.63 -19.11 26.32
C LEU A 191 12.04 -17.74 26.68
N ALA A 192 12.79 -16.87 27.37
CA ALA A 192 12.33 -15.53 27.73
C ALA A 192 12.76 -14.44 26.72
N ASP A 193 13.73 -14.70 25.84
CA ASP A 193 14.26 -13.72 24.88
C ASP A 193 13.60 -13.77 23.50
N HIS A 194 12.64 -14.68 23.28
CA HIS A 194 12.01 -14.87 21.97
C HIS A 194 10.49 -14.98 22.05
N VAL A 195 9.83 -14.02 22.71
CA VAL A 195 8.48 -13.64 22.26
C VAL A 195 8.66 -12.78 21.02
N LYS A 196 8.89 -13.42 19.87
CA LYS A 196 8.65 -12.77 18.58
C LYS A 196 7.15 -12.52 18.54
N THR A 197 6.75 -11.26 18.69
CA THR A 197 5.44 -10.84 18.19
C THR A 197 5.34 -11.33 16.75
N ALA A 198 4.19 -11.90 16.38
CA ALA A 198 3.94 -12.27 15.00
C ALA A 198 4.29 -11.05 14.15
N PHE A 199 5.19 -11.22 13.19
CA PHE A 199 5.53 -10.15 12.25
C PHE A 199 4.23 -9.58 11.70
N PRO A 200 4.11 -8.25 11.57
CA PRO A 200 2.96 -7.66 10.90
C PRO A 200 2.79 -8.37 9.54
N PRO A 201 1.54 -8.65 9.12
CA PRO A 201 1.30 -9.35 7.87
C PRO A 201 2.04 -8.62 6.76
N LYS A 202 2.77 -9.39 5.92
CA LYS A 202 3.52 -8.83 4.80
C LYS A 202 2.54 -8.00 3.95
N SER A 203 2.88 -6.73 3.80
CA SER A 203 2.18 -5.82 2.91
C SER A 203 2.30 -6.37 1.49
N ILE A 204 1.18 -6.51 0.79
CA ILE A 204 1.16 -6.82 -0.66
C ILE A 204 1.74 -5.66 -1.50
N PHE A 205 2.08 -4.54 -0.87
CA PHE A 205 2.70 -3.37 -1.49
C PHE A 205 4.24 -3.38 -1.40
N ASP A 206 4.84 -4.30 -0.64
CA ASP A 206 6.29 -4.38 -0.45
C ASP A 206 6.95 -5.46 -1.33
N THR A 207 6.19 -6.12 -2.20
CA THR A 207 6.76 -6.99 -3.24
C THR A 207 6.84 -6.20 -4.52
N ASP A 208 8.00 -5.62 -4.78
CA ASP A 208 8.62 -5.48 -6.10
C ASP A 208 9.84 -4.57 -5.91
N ASP A 209 10.99 -5.17 -5.61
CA ASP A 209 12.34 -4.69 -5.97
C ASP A 209 13.36 -5.64 -5.30
N ASP A 210 13.70 -6.71 -6.02
CA ASP A 210 15.04 -7.34 -6.08
C ASP A 210 14.91 -8.74 -6.70
N ASP A 211 14.82 -8.78 -8.04
CA ASP A 211 15.51 -9.73 -8.93
C ASP A 211 15.27 -9.37 -10.42
#